data_AF-A0A1J5FAZ5-F1
#
_entry.id   AF-A0A1J5FAZ5-F1
#
_cell.length_a   1.000
_cell.length_b   1.000
_cell.length_c   1.000
_cell.angle_alpha   90.00
_cell.angle_beta   90.00
_cell.angle_gamma   90.00
#
_symmetry.space_group_name_H-M   'P 1'
#
loop_
_entity.id
_entity.type
_entity.pdbx_description
1 polymer ?
#
loop_
_entity_poly.entity_id
_entity_poly.type
_entity_poly.pdbx_seq_one_letter_code
_entity_poly.pdbx_strand_id
1 'polypeptide(L)'
;MKQDNIIIETSERKLFEADQSVSRFKNLARHYFQLNFGIEKDNLGRIKDAAQFFSFQLPPEIDDFFISYQHAPLFWITDSPLLVFLDEFFKAHLSKVNGLDYQNDIKTFYSRWALINSIEEKKYFAVSALKFLNKNVSKHNIYNMIVEAVILSREDSLFNPDKAFELFDKANDKVSSLKMSDNKKEELFYVITLFRGFINLRQKKHEDAKLNFDNALTIKPAGISAIFHSAYSDIKLTNYASAVASIRKIFFYDLERINYSLDQNNISMFNFFAHNSVFTNIFHYDEFAAVYEEIEELIDEKKNIEDPEINNLKQQIRKFLEIKFEDSLASIAGNNVISVEKLVKSFSGVKNIYFISSLDKLTAIFKQTVKAIETEIKGRHAAIIEERMNVFEQEIIEKTNAAEVFKKEAENYKIKIKEKLQDDIREIERQMNSDISLLEDRIKHLPMEPKLDPVTAFKNTTTYNFILSIIIFLIGAFAGYSSASIGGSSDSNSIMMLIMTGGIKWSLFSFLIGLVVAVVVSGSTVMERANVKQRLLQRISILKTRKEQETDYLKEETKRKEQRTSGNYLKKINDLNELLENIRKEKEKQRAEMQLAAAEKIKEETEVLRPFLQ
;
A
#
# COMPACT_ATOMS: atom_id res chain seq x y z
N MET A 1 -66.16 14.59 -63.48
CA MET A 1 -65.05 14.46 -64.45
C MET A 1 -63.85 15.36 -64.18
N LYS A 2 -63.93 16.70 -64.18
CA LYS A 2 -62.75 17.54 -63.83
C LYS A 2 -62.35 17.50 -62.35
N GLN A 3 -63.30 17.30 -61.44
CA GLN A 3 -63.04 17.24 -59.99
C GLN A 3 -62.46 15.86 -59.56
N ASP A 4 -62.91 14.79 -60.21
CA ASP A 4 -62.42 13.43 -59.96
C ASP A 4 -60.95 13.25 -60.42
N ASN A 5 -60.57 13.87 -61.55
CA ASN A 5 -59.17 13.81 -62.03
C ASN A 5 -58.18 14.56 -61.12
N ILE A 6 -58.59 15.67 -60.49
CA ILE A 6 -57.73 16.43 -59.56
C ILE A 6 -57.52 15.65 -58.24
N ILE A 7 -58.55 14.95 -57.77
CA ILE A 7 -58.47 14.11 -56.56
C ILE A 7 -57.57 12.90 -56.79
N ILE A 8 -57.64 12.28 -57.98
CA ILE A 8 -56.78 11.15 -58.37
C ILE A 8 -55.31 11.61 -58.48
N GLU A 9 -55.02 12.71 -59.19
CA GLU A 9 -53.65 13.25 -59.30
C GLU A 9 -53.04 13.64 -57.94
N THR A 10 -53.86 14.17 -57.02
CA THR A 10 -53.40 14.55 -55.68
C THR A 10 -53.12 13.32 -54.80
N SER A 11 -53.88 12.23 -54.97
CA SER A 11 -53.71 10.96 -54.25
C SER A 11 -52.48 10.20 -54.74
N GLU A 12 -52.29 10.11 -56.07
CA GLU A 12 -51.13 9.45 -56.68
C GLU A 12 -49.82 10.16 -56.32
N ARG A 13 -49.83 11.50 -56.27
CA ARG A 13 -48.67 12.29 -55.85
C ARG A 13 -48.27 12.04 -54.40
N LYS A 14 -49.24 11.94 -53.47
CA LYS A 14 -48.97 11.61 -52.06
C LYS A 14 -48.42 10.19 -51.87
N LEU A 15 -48.90 9.24 -52.67
CA LEU A 15 -48.39 7.87 -52.66
C LEU A 15 -46.93 7.83 -53.14
N PHE A 16 -46.62 8.53 -54.24
CA PHE A 16 -45.26 8.64 -54.77
C PHE A 16 -44.28 9.31 -53.80
N GLU A 17 -44.71 10.39 -53.11
CA GLU A 17 -43.89 11.07 -52.09
C GLU A 17 -43.62 10.17 -50.87
N ALA A 18 -44.59 9.35 -50.45
CA ALA A 18 -44.42 8.38 -49.37
C ALA A 18 -43.47 7.22 -49.77
N ASP A 19 -43.59 6.70 -51.00
CA ASP A 19 -42.67 5.67 -51.50
C ASP A 19 -41.22 6.20 -51.59
N GLN A 20 -41.06 7.48 -51.95
CA GLN A 20 -39.76 8.12 -52.00
C GLN A 20 -39.13 8.28 -50.59
N SER A 21 -39.91 8.67 -49.57
CA SER A 21 -39.39 8.82 -48.20
C SER A 21 -38.96 7.48 -47.60
N VAL A 22 -39.75 6.42 -47.80
CA VAL A 22 -39.40 5.05 -47.37
C VAL A 22 -38.13 4.56 -48.06
N SER A 23 -37.96 4.85 -49.36
CA SER A 23 -36.75 4.49 -50.10
C SER A 23 -35.50 5.19 -49.55
N ARG A 24 -35.58 6.51 -49.28
CA ARG A 24 -34.49 7.27 -48.65
C ARG A 24 -34.16 6.72 -47.26
N PHE A 25 -35.18 6.47 -46.44
CA PHE A 25 -35.06 5.87 -45.11
C PHE A 25 -34.35 4.51 -45.12
N LYS A 26 -34.70 3.61 -46.04
CA LYS A 26 -34.02 2.32 -46.20
C LYS A 26 -32.59 2.47 -46.73
N ASN A 27 -32.33 3.44 -47.59
CA ASN A 27 -30.97 3.71 -48.08
C ASN A 27 -30.06 4.23 -46.97
N LEU A 28 -30.58 5.04 -46.05
CA LEU A 28 -29.88 5.48 -44.85
C LEU A 28 -29.41 4.27 -44.01
N ALA A 29 -30.30 3.30 -43.78
CA ALA A 29 -29.99 2.06 -43.07
C ALA A 29 -28.86 1.25 -43.73
N ARG A 30 -28.93 1.10 -45.06
CA ARG A 30 -27.89 0.39 -45.84
C ARG A 30 -26.54 1.09 -45.75
N HIS A 31 -26.54 2.41 -45.82
CA HIS A 31 -25.31 3.20 -45.87
C HIS A 31 -24.57 3.19 -44.52
N TYR A 32 -25.30 3.41 -43.42
CA TYR A 32 -24.69 3.62 -42.10
C TYR A 32 -24.75 2.44 -41.14
N PHE A 33 -25.55 1.42 -41.44
CA PHE A 33 -25.70 0.25 -40.58
C PHE A 33 -25.51 -1.07 -41.33
N GLN A 34 -25.22 -1.01 -42.63
CA GLN A 34 -25.05 -2.19 -43.50
C GLN A 34 -26.26 -3.14 -43.48
N LEU A 35 -27.45 -2.62 -43.21
CA LEU A 35 -28.65 -3.45 -43.07
C LEU A 35 -29.03 -4.07 -44.42
N ASN A 36 -29.18 -5.40 -44.45
CA ASN A 36 -29.68 -6.11 -45.62
C ASN A 36 -31.12 -6.56 -45.41
N PHE A 37 -32.06 -5.80 -45.96
CA PHE A 37 -33.50 -6.11 -45.89
C PHE A 37 -33.90 -7.42 -46.58
N GLY A 38 -33.05 -7.99 -47.45
CA GLY A 38 -33.35 -9.24 -48.17
C GLY A 38 -32.97 -10.52 -47.42
N ILE A 39 -32.29 -10.40 -46.27
CA ILE A 39 -31.85 -11.55 -45.46
C ILE A 39 -32.47 -11.38 -44.07
N GLU A 40 -33.65 -11.95 -43.86
CA GLU A 40 -34.22 -12.04 -42.53
C GLU A 40 -33.46 -13.09 -41.72
N LYS A 41 -33.06 -12.72 -40.49
CA LYS A 41 -32.41 -13.65 -39.57
C LYS A 41 -33.41 -14.70 -39.12
N ASP A 42 -33.01 -15.97 -39.24
CA ASP A 42 -33.83 -17.09 -38.81
C ASP A 42 -34.05 -17.09 -37.28
N ASN A 43 -35.08 -17.80 -36.83
CA ASN A 43 -35.43 -17.85 -35.41
C ASN A 43 -34.29 -18.42 -34.55
N LEU A 44 -33.51 -19.38 -35.07
CA LEU A 44 -32.35 -19.94 -34.37
C LEU A 44 -31.22 -18.91 -34.25
N GLY A 45 -30.94 -18.12 -35.28
CA GLY A 45 -29.99 -17.02 -35.23
C GLY A 45 -30.35 -16.01 -34.14
N ARG A 46 -31.64 -15.68 -34.00
CA ARG A 46 -32.12 -14.75 -32.96
C ARG A 46 -31.93 -15.30 -31.54
N ILE A 47 -32.14 -16.61 -31.35
CA ILE A 47 -31.88 -17.26 -30.05
C ILE A 47 -30.38 -17.25 -29.73
N LYS A 48 -29.52 -17.47 -30.74
CA LYS A 48 -28.07 -17.36 -30.56
C LYS A 48 -27.65 -15.94 -30.16
N ASP A 49 -28.27 -14.90 -30.73
CA ASP A 49 -27.99 -13.53 -30.31
C ASP A 49 -28.40 -13.26 -28.88
N ALA A 50 -29.55 -13.79 -28.46
CA ALA A 50 -30.00 -13.67 -27.08
C ALA A 50 -29.00 -14.35 -26.13
N ALA A 51 -28.57 -15.58 -26.44
CA ALA A 51 -27.57 -16.29 -25.64
C ALA A 51 -26.23 -15.53 -25.58
N GLN A 52 -25.78 -14.97 -26.71
CA GLN A 52 -24.57 -14.15 -26.75
C GLN A 52 -24.75 -12.86 -25.94
N PHE A 53 -25.89 -12.18 -26.05
CA PHE A 53 -26.20 -10.98 -25.29
C PHE A 53 -26.16 -11.23 -23.79
N PHE A 54 -26.83 -12.28 -23.30
CA PHE A 54 -26.85 -12.63 -21.88
C PHE A 54 -25.51 -13.16 -21.34
N SER A 55 -24.57 -13.53 -22.23
CA SER A 55 -23.20 -13.85 -21.83
C SER A 55 -22.36 -12.61 -21.49
N PHE A 56 -22.77 -11.44 -21.98
CA PHE A 56 -22.16 -10.16 -21.61
C PHE A 56 -22.69 -9.72 -20.25
N GLN A 57 -21.81 -9.56 -19.26
CA GLN A 57 -22.16 -9.11 -17.92
C GLN A 57 -22.43 -7.59 -17.94
N LEU A 58 -23.57 -7.18 -18.49
CA LEU A 58 -23.90 -5.78 -18.72
C LEU A 58 -24.45 -5.10 -17.46
N PRO A 59 -24.18 -3.80 -17.28
CA PRO A 59 -24.77 -3.02 -16.20
C PRO A 59 -26.26 -2.72 -16.48
N PRO A 60 -27.09 -2.48 -15.43
CA PRO A 60 -28.55 -2.39 -15.53
C PRO A 60 -29.08 -1.35 -16.53
N GLU A 61 -28.30 -0.31 -16.80
CA GLU A 61 -28.66 0.77 -17.72
C GLU A 61 -28.68 0.31 -19.18
N ILE A 62 -27.93 -0.74 -19.53
CA ILE A 62 -27.79 -1.27 -20.90
C ILE A 62 -28.05 -2.78 -21.03
N ASP A 63 -28.59 -3.42 -19.97
CA ASP A 63 -28.80 -4.86 -19.88
C ASP A 63 -30.11 -5.38 -20.52
N ASP A 64 -30.96 -4.48 -21.03
CA ASP A 64 -32.27 -4.88 -21.56
C ASP A 64 -32.15 -5.52 -22.95
N PHE A 65 -32.44 -6.82 -23.03
CA PHE A 65 -32.50 -7.52 -24.31
C PHE A 65 -33.71 -7.05 -25.11
N PHE A 66 -33.49 -6.61 -26.36
CA PHE A 66 -34.57 -6.11 -27.19
C PHE A 66 -35.51 -7.23 -27.66
N ILE A 67 -36.77 -7.16 -27.25
CA ILE A 67 -37.83 -8.07 -27.67
C ILE A 67 -38.62 -7.44 -28.81
N SER A 68 -38.35 -7.89 -30.04
CA SER A 68 -39.14 -7.47 -31.20
C SER A 68 -40.59 -7.93 -31.08
N TYR A 69 -41.54 -7.06 -31.42
CA TYR A 69 -42.96 -7.39 -31.45
C TYR A 69 -43.25 -8.58 -32.36
N GLN A 70 -42.56 -8.74 -33.50
CA GLN A 70 -42.83 -9.82 -34.45
C GLN A 70 -42.38 -11.19 -33.92
N HIS A 71 -41.28 -11.21 -33.16
CA HIS A 71 -40.64 -12.43 -32.66
C HIS A 71 -40.75 -12.61 -31.14
N ALA A 72 -41.65 -11.88 -30.48
CA ALA A 72 -41.82 -11.91 -29.03
C ALA A 72 -41.95 -13.32 -28.43
N PRO A 73 -42.63 -14.30 -29.07
CA PRO A 73 -42.65 -15.68 -28.58
C PRO A 73 -41.27 -16.31 -28.34
N LEU A 74 -40.25 -15.93 -29.12
CA LEU A 74 -38.90 -16.50 -28.98
C LEU A 74 -38.27 -16.17 -27.64
N PHE A 75 -38.64 -15.04 -27.00
CA PHE A 75 -38.07 -14.66 -25.71
C PHE A 75 -38.19 -15.80 -24.68
N TRP A 76 -39.35 -16.46 -24.61
CA TRP A 76 -39.68 -17.51 -23.63
C TRP A 76 -38.96 -18.84 -23.83
N ILE A 77 -38.12 -18.94 -24.86
CA ILE A 77 -37.25 -20.10 -25.14
C ILE A 77 -35.76 -19.73 -25.19
N THR A 78 -35.42 -18.50 -24.80
CA THR A 78 -34.02 -18.07 -24.63
C THR A 78 -33.47 -18.51 -23.28
N ASP A 79 -32.15 -18.52 -23.16
CA ASP A 79 -31.44 -18.74 -21.89
C ASP A 79 -31.29 -17.45 -21.08
N SER A 80 -32.33 -16.61 -21.05
CA SER A 80 -32.27 -15.36 -20.28
C SER A 80 -32.15 -15.64 -18.77
N PRO A 81 -31.44 -14.79 -18.01
CA PRO A 81 -31.29 -14.98 -16.55
C PRO A 81 -32.62 -15.10 -15.82
N LEU A 82 -33.66 -14.40 -16.29
CA LEU A 82 -35.02 -14.53 -15.76
C LEU A 82 -35.59 -15.94 -15.96
N LEU A 83 -35.46 -16.51 -17.16
CA LEU A 83 -36.04 -17.81 -17.49
C LEU A 83 -35.29 -18.96 -16.83
N VAL A 84 -33.96 -18.86 -16.72
CA VAL A 84 -33.14 -19.79 -15.94
C VAL A 84 -33.59 -19.78 -14.48
N PHE A 85 -33.74 -18.59 -13.89
CA PHE A 85 -34.25 -18.44 -12.53
C PHE A 85 -35.65 -19.05 -12.37
N LEU A 86 -36.58 -18.75 -13.28
CA LEU A 86 -37.93 -19.32 -13.22
C LEU A 86 -37.91 -20.85 -13.30
N ASP A 87 -37.07 -21.41 -14.16
CA ASP A 87 -36.95 -22.86 -14.30
C ASP A 87 -36.45 -23.52 -13.01
N GLU A 88 -35.40 -22.98 -12.41
CA GLU A 88 -34.87 -23.45 -11.12
C GLU A 88 -35.88 -23.27 -9.99
N PHE A 89 -36.52 -22.10 -9.92
CA PHE A 89 -37.55 -21.79 -8.95
C PHE A 89 -38.69 -22.81 -9.03
N PHE A 90 -39.21 -23.09 -10.22
CA PHE A 90 -40.31 -24.05 -10.36
C PHE A 90 -39.86 -25.50 -10.16
N LYS A 91 -38.66 -25.91 -10.61
CA LYS A 91 -38.12 -27.25 -10.33
C LYS A 91 -38.06 -27.54 -8.84
N ALA A 92 -37.62 -26.58 -8.03
CA ALA A 92 -37.57 -26.72 -6.57
C ALA A 92 -38.96 -26.89 -5.92
N HIS A 93 -40.00 -26.30 -6.51
CA HIS A 93 -41.36 -26.27 -5.95
C HIS A 93 -42.34 -27.29 -6.57
N LEU A 94 -41.98 -27.95 -7.68
CA LEU A 94 -42.83 -28.90 -8.44
C LEU A 94 -42.50 -30.39 -8.20
N SER A 95 -41.79 -30.72 -7.12
CA SER A 95 -41.18 -32.04 -6.81
C SER A 95 -42.08 -33.30 -6.71
N LYS A 96 -43.31 -33.29 -7.28
CA LYS A 96 -44.15 -34.48 -7.43
C LYS A 96 -43.91 -35.18 -8.78
N VAL A 97 -43.95 -36.51 -8.75
CA VAL A 97 -43.53 -37.48 -9.79
C VAL A 97 -44.04 -37.21 -11.22
N ASN A 98 -45.13 -36.48 -11.42
CA ASN A 98 -45.66 -36.19 -12.77
C ASN A 98 -45.54 -34.71 -13.19
N GLY A 99 -45.21 -33.79 -12.28
CA GLY A 99 -45.24 -32.35 -12.57
C GLY A 99 -44.13 -31.88 -13.51
N LEU A 100 -42.96 -32.52 -13.42
CA LEU A 100 -41.78 -32.21 -14.24
C LEU A 100 -41.94 -32.66 -15.69
N ASP A 101 -42.49 -33.86 -15.91
CA ASP A 101 -42.70 -34.41 -17.26
C ASP A 101 -43.67 -33.53 -18.07
N TYR A 102 -44.80 -33.13 -17.46
CA TYR A 102 -45.73 -32.21 -18.11
C TYR A 102 -45.10 -30.84 -18.41
N GLN A 103 -44.22 -30.33 -17.55
CA GLN A 103 -43.53 -29.06 -17.80
C GLN A 103 -42.55 -29.16 -18.98
N ASN A 104 -41.84 -30.28 -19.10
CA ASN A 104 -40.94 -30.56 -20.21
C ASN A 104 -41.70 -30.70 -21.53
N ASP A 105 -42.86 -31.36 -21.52
CA ASP A 105 -43.74 -31.45 -22.69
C ASP A 105 -44.23 -30.05 -23.12
N ILE A 106 -44.75 -29.24 -22.18
CA ILE A 106 -45.20 -27.87 -22.46
C ILE A 106 -44.08 -27.06 -23.13
N LYS A 107 -42.87 -27.08 -22.56
CA LYS A 107 -41.72 -26.38 -23.14
C LYS A 107 -41.39 -26.91 -24.54
N THR A 108 -41.41 -28.22 -24.74
CA THR A 108 -41.11 -28.83 -26.04
C THR A 108 -42.11 -28.40 -27.12
N PHE A 109 -43.41 -28.49 -26.83
CA PHE A 109 -44.46 -28.07 -27.77
C PHE A 109 -44.42 -26.55 -28.02
N TYR A 110 -44.20 -25.75 -26.97
CA TYR A 110 -44.06 -24.31 -27.11
C TYR A 110 -42.85 -23.91 -27.95
N SER A 111 -41.68 -24.50 -27.70
CA SER A 111 -40.47 -24.22 -28.47
C SER A 111 -40.63 -24.58 -29.94
N ARG A 112 -41.26 -25.71 -30.25
CA ARG A 112 -41.58 -26.07 -31.64
C ARG A 112 -42.54 -25.06 -32.28
N TRP A 113 -43.58 -24.64 -31.57
CA TRP A 113 -44.51 -23.61 -32.05
C TRP A 113 -43.81 -22.27 -32.32
N ALA A 114 -42.92 -21.84 -31.42
CA ALA A 114 -42.21 -20.57 -31.55
C ALA A 114 -41.18 -20.58 -32.68
N LEU A 115 -40.56 -21.73 -32.97
CA LEU A 115 -39.50 -21.87 -33.97
C LEU A 115 -40.00 -22.13 -35.40
N ILE A 116 -41.15 -22.78 -35.56
CA ILE A 116 -41.65 -23.23 -36.87
C ILE A 116 -42.33 -22.08 -37.63
N ASN A 117 -42.03 -22.01 -38.93
CA ASN A 117 -42.62 -21.03 -39.84
C ASN A 117 -43.88 -21.56 -40.58
N SER A 118 -44.07 -22.88 -40.66
CA SER A 118 -45.24 -23.50 -41.31
C SER A 118 -46.51 -23.25 -40.52
N ILE A 119 -47.53 -22.65 -41.14
CA ILE A 119 -48.80 -22.28 -40.51
C ILE A 119 -49.52 -23.50 -39.91
N GLU A 120 -49.58 -24.60 -40.66
CA GLU A 120 -50.31 -25.81 -40.26
C GLU A 120 -49.64 -26.51 -39.05
N GLU A 121 -48.32 -26.66 -39.12
CA GLU A 121 -47.54 -27.23 -38.02
C GLU A 121 -47.58 -26.33 -36.79
N LYS A 122 -47.49 -25.01 -36.99
CA LYS A 122 -47.58 -24.03 -35.90
C LYS A 122 -48.90 -24.17 -35.15
N LYS A 123 -50.04 -24.25 -35.85
CA LYS A 123 -51.34 -24.53 -35.24
C LYS A 123 -51.34 -25.86 -34.47
N TYR A 124 -50.78 -26.93 -35.04
CA TYR A 124 -50.69 -28.23 -34.36
C TYR A 124 -49.92 -28.14 -33.03
N PHE A 125 -48.74 -27.52 -33.03
CA PHE A 125 -47.92 -27.38 -31.84
C PHE A 125 -48.56 -26.45 -30.79
N ALA A 126 -49.22 -25.37 -31.23
CA ALA A 126 -49.97 -24.48 -30.34
C ALA A 126 -51.13 -25.22 -29.62
N VAL A 127 -51.97 -25.93 -30.38
CA VAL A 127 -53.09 -26.72 -29.82
C VAL A 127 -52.58 -27.79 -28.86
N SER A 128 -51.47 -28.43 -29.21
CA SER A 128 -50.83 -29.44 -28.35
C SER A 128 -50.33 -28.83 -27.05
N ALA A 129 -49.61 -27.70 -27.10
CA ALA A 129 -49.18 -26.97 -25.91
C ALA A 129 -50.37 -26.60 -25.01
N LEU A 130 -51.44 -26.04 -25.57
CA LEU A 130 -52.67 -25.69 -24.83
C LEU A 130 -53.35 -26.92 -24.20
N LYS A 131 -53.34 -28.07 -24.88
CA LYS A 131 -53.90 -29.32 -24.32
C LYS A 131 -53.14 -29.78 -23.08
N PHE A 132 -51.81 -29.65 -23.07
CA PHE A 132 -50.99 -29.97 -21.90
C PHE A 132 -51.16 -28.95 -20.77
N LEU A 133 -51.17 -27.64 -21.09
CA LEU A 133 -51.46 -26.57 -20.14
C LEU A 133 -52.82 -26.78 -19.44
N ASN A 134 -53.84 -27.21 -20.18
CA ASN A 134 -55.18 -27.49 -19.67
C ASN A 134 -55.32 -28.80 -18.88
N LYS A 135 -54.34 -29.70 -18.92
CA LYS A 135 -54.35 -30.96 -18.17
C LYS A 135 -53.49 -30.92 -16.91
N ASN A 136 -52.58 -29.95 -16.81
CA ASN A 136 -51.56 -29.93 -15.75
C ASN A 136 -52.17 -29.61 -14.37
N VAL A 137 -51.69 -30.31 -13.33
CA VAL A 137 -52.01 -30.03 -11.91
C VAL A 137 -51.45 -28.65 -11.49
N SER A 138 -50.49 -28.10 -12.24
CA SER A 138 -49.88 -26.78 -12.05
C SER A 138 -50.48 -25.66 -12.94
N LYS A 139 -51.77 -25.71 -13.27
CA LYS A 139 -52.50 -24.60 -13.96
C LYS A 139 -52.27 -23.22 -13.34
N HIS A 140 -51.84 -23.17 -12.08
CA HIS A 140 -51.55 -21.93 -11.34
C HIS A 140 -50.06 -21.52 -11.36
N ASN A 141 -49.22 -22.16 -12.17
CA ASN A 141 -47.84 -21.75 -12.41
C ASN A 141 -47.83 -20.51 -13.33
N ILE A 142 -47.13 -19.46 -12.91
CA ILE A 142 -47.00 -18.19 -13.63
C ILE A 142 -46.44 -18.40 -15.05
N TYR A 143 -45.40 -19.22 -15.22
CA TYR A 143 -44.83 -19.48 -16.55
C TYR A 143 -45.88 -20.10 -17.49
N ASN A 144 -46.69 -21.03 -16.97
CA ASN A 144 -47.74 -21.68 -17.76
C ASN A 144 -48.84 -20.68 -18.16
N MET A 145 -49.26 -19.80 -17.25
CA MET A 145 -50.22 -18.73 -17.56
C MET A 145 -49.69 -17.79 -18.65
N ILE A 146 -48.42 -17.39 -18.54
CA ILE A 146 -47.77 -16.51 -19.51
C ILE A 146 -47.68 -17.20 -20.87
N VAL A 147 -47.15 -18.42 -20.92
CA VAL A 147 -47.00 -19.16 -22.19
C VAL A 147 -48.36 -19.37 -22.87
N GLU A 148 -49.41 -19.70 -22.10
CA GLU A 148 -50.78 -19.78 -22.59
C GLU A 148 -51.25 -18.43 -23.18
N ALA A 149 -51.06 -17.33 -22.44
CA ALA A 149 -51.40 -15.99 -22.91
C ALA A 149 -50.63 -15.59 -24.17
N VAL A 150 -49.36 -15.99 -24.30
CA VAL A 150 -48.53 -15.73 -25.48
C VAL A 150 -49.06 -16.48 -26.70
N ILE A 151 -49.47 -17.75 -26.55
CA ILE A 151 -50.11 -18.50 -27.65
C ILE A 151 -51.42 -17.81 -28.05
N LEU A 152 -52.30 -17.53 -27.10
CA LEU A 152 -53.61 -16.91 -27.36
C LEU A 152 -53.52 -15.48 -27.91
N SER A 153 -52.40 -14.79 -27.69
CA SER A 153 -52.15 -13.47 -28.27
C SER A 153 -51.47 -13.49 -29.63
N ARG A 154 -50.85 -14.61 -30.05
CA ARG A 154 -49.97 -14.68 -31.23
C ARG A 154 -50.41 -15.68 -32.29
N GLU A 155 -51.01 -16.79 -31.92
CA GLU A 155 -51.47 -17.80 -32.88
C GLU A 155 -52.80 -17.39 -33.51
N ASP A 156 -52.80 -17.11 -34.82
CA ASP A 156 -53.96 -16.59 -35.56
C ASP A 156 -55.21 -17.46 -35.40
N SER A 157 -55.02 -18.78 -35.46
CA SER A 157 -56.11 -19.74 -35.37
C SER A 157 -56.72 -19.88 -33.96
N LEU A 158 -56.05 -19.32 -32.94
CA LEU A 158 -56.41 -19.42 -31.53
C LEU A 158 -56.49 -18.04 -30.88
N PHE A 159 -56.49 -16.97 -31.68
CA PHE A 159 -56.36 -15.61 -31.18
C PHE A 159 -57.55 -15.26 -30.27
N ASN A 160 -57.27 -15.10 -28.98
CA ASN A 160 -58.23 -14.73 -27.95
C ASN A 160 -57.57 -13.75 -26.97
N PRO A 161 -57.61 -12.45 -27.31
CA PRO A 161 -56.87 -11.45 -26.56
C PRO A 161 -57.46 -11.15 -25.18
N ASP A 162 -58.79 -11.21 -25.02
CA ASP A 162 -59.44 -11.00 -23.72
C ASP A 162 -58.99 -12.07 -22.73
N LYS A 163 -58.94 -13.33 -23.18
CA LYS A 163 -58.42 -14.42 -22.37
C LYS A 163 -56.93 -14.26 -22.07
N ALA A 164 -56.14 -13.80 -23.04
CA ALA A 164 -54.72 -13.52 -22.83
C ALA A 164 -54.49 -12.43 -21.77
N PHE A 165 -55.28 -11.35 -21.79
CA PHE A 165 -55.24 -10.33 -20.73
C PHE A 165 -55.60 -10.88 -19.36
N GLU A 166 -56.70 -11.65 -19.26
CA GLU A 166 -57.10 -12.31 -18.01
C GLU A 166 -55.97 -13.19 -17.43
N LEU A 167 -55.26 -13.93 -18.30
CA LEU A 167 -54.12 -14.76 -17.90
C LEU A 167 -52.91 -13.92 -17.45
N PHE A 168 -52.62 -12.81 -18.11
CA PHE A 168 -51.56 -11.89 -17.69
C PHE A 168 -51.88 -11.18 -16.37
N ASP A 169 -53.13 -10.79 -16.13
CA ASP A 169 -53.55 -10.20 -14.86
C ASP A 169 -53.41 -11.21 -13.72
N LYS A 170 -53.86 -12.45 -13.94
CA LYS A 170 -53.64 -13.55 -12.96
C LYS A 170 -52.17 -13.86 -12.72
N ALA A 171 -51.34 -13.79 -13.78
CA ALA A 171 -49.91 -13.97 -13.65
C ALA A 171 -49.30 -12.89 -12.76
N ASN A 172 -49.66 -11.61 -12.98
CA ASN A 172 -49.22 -10.48 -12.15
C ASN A 172 -49.65 -10.64 -10.68
N ASP A 173 -50.92 -10.94 -10.41
CA ASP A 173 -51.41 -11.19 -9.05
C ASP A 173 -50.60 -12.28 -8.35
N LYS A 174 -50.24 -13.33 -9.11
CA LYS A 174 -49.45 -14.43 -8.59
C LYS A 174 -48.00 -14.03 -8.34
N VAL A 175 -47.36 -13.23 -9.19
CA VAL A 175 -45.98 -12.73 -9.00
C VAL A 175 -45.89 -12.01 -7.66
N SER A 176 -46.86 -11.14 -7.35
CA SER A 176 -46.93 -10.40 -6.08
C SER A 176 -46.88 -11.33 -4.85
N SER A 177 -47.57 -12.48 -4.92
CA SER A 177 -47.67 -13.45 -3.83
C SER A 177 -46.47 -14.38 -3.67
N LEU A 178 -45.57 -14.47 -4.66
CA LEU A 178 -44.43 -15.39 -4.61
C LEU A 178 -43.28 -14.86 -3.75
N LYS A 179 -42.58 -15.78 -3.09
CA LYS A 179 -41.34 -15.51 -2.36
C LYS A 179 -40.15 -15.48 -3.33
N MET A 180 -39.99 -14.36 -4.03
CA MET A 180 -38.83 -14.07 -4.89
C MET A 180 -38.30 -12.66 -4.56
N SER A 181 -37.07 -12.35 -4.96
CA SER A 181 -36.49 -11.02 -4.78
C SER A 181 -37.25 -9.96 -5.57
N ASP A 182 -37.26 -8.72 -5.09
CA ASP A 182 -38.00 -7.62 -5.70
C ASP A 182 -37.54 -7.36 -7.13
N ASN A 183 -36.23 -7.37 -7.40
CA ASN A 183 -35.69 -7.26 -8.76
C ASN A 183 -36.29 -8.29 -9.72
N LYS A 184 -36.52 -9.54 -9.28
CA LYS A 184 -37.12 -10.59 -10.13
C LYS A 184 -38.62 -10.41 -10.31
N LYS A 185 -39.32 -9.85 -9.33
CA LYS A 185 -40.73 -9.45 -9.49
C LYS A 185 -40.85 -8.33 -10.50
N GLU A 186 -40.03 -7.28 -10.37
CA GLU A 186 -40.01 -6.14 -11.29
C GLU A 186 -39.69 -6.58 -12.72
N GLU A 187 -38.70 -7.46 -12.91
CA GLU A 187 -38.38 -8.02 -14.23
C GLU A 187 -39.57 -8.79 -14.84
N LEU A 188 -40.32 -9.56 -14.03
CA LEU A 188 -41.53 -10.23 -14.49
C LEU A 188 -42.67 -9.26 -14.81
N PHE A 189 -42.93 -8.28 -13.93
CA PHE A 189 -43.95 -7.27 -14.17
C PHE A 189 -43.66 -6.47 -15.43
N TYR A 190 -42.39 -6.11 -15.65
CA TYR A 190 -41.93 -5.45 -16.86
C TYR A 190 -42.26 -6.28 -18.11
N VAL A 191 -41.83 -7.54 -18.15
CA VAL A 191 -42.07 -8.41 -19.32
C VAL A 191 -43.56 -8.67 -19.53
N ILE A 192 -44.34 -8.95 -18.48
CA ILE A 192 -45.79 -9.17 -18.61
C ILE A 192 -46.47 -7.90 -19.18
N THR A 193 -46.11 -6.73 -18.66
CA THR A 193 -46.65 -5.44 -19.13
C THR A 193 -46.28 -5.16 -20.60
N LEU A 194 -45.05 -5.50 -21.00
CA LEU A 194 -44.60 -5.41 -22.39
C LEU A 194 -45.46 -6.29 -23.32
N PHE A 195 -45.74 -7.53 -22.93
CA PHE A 195 -46.57 -8.45 -23.72
C PHE A 195 -48.05 -8.02 -23.79
N ARG A 196 -48.57 -7.35 -22.76
CA ARG A 196 -49.89 -6.69 -22.83
C ARG A 196 -49.90 -5.59 -23.88
N GLY A 197 -48.85 -4.76 -23.92
CA GLY A 197 -48.66 -3.76 -24.98
C GLY A 197 -48.64 -4.39 -26.38
N PHE A 198 -48.00 -5.55 -26.54
CA PHE A 198 -48.01 -6.31 -27.79
C PHE A 198 -49.41 -6.80 -28.21
N ILE A 199 -50.25 -7.25 -27.27
CA ILE A 199 -51.64 -7.60 -27.59
C ILE A 199 -52.37 -6.38 -28.18
N ASN A 200 -52.23 -5.21 -27.56
CA ASN A 200 -52.87 -3.99 -28.03
C ASN A 200 -52.34 -3.52 -29.40
N LEU A 201 -51.02 -3.64 -29.64
CA LEU A 201 -50.45 -3.39 -30.97
C LEU A 201 -51.07 -4.29 -32.03
N ARG A 202 -51.25 -5.59 -31.72
CA ARG A 202 -51.89 -6.53 -32.64
C ARG A 202 -53.35 -6.15 -32.94
N GLN A 203 -54.06 -5.65 -31.94
CA GLN A 203 -55.44 -5.16 -32.08
C GLN A 203 -55.52 -3.77 -32.74
N LYS A 204 -54.39 -3.14 -33.07
CA LYS A 204 -54.31 -1.75 -33.56
C LYS A 204 -54.89 -0.72 -32.57
N LYS A 205 -54.89 -1.04 -31.27
CA LYS A 205 -55.24 -0.12 -30.18
C LYS A 205 -53.98 0.60 -29.71
N HIS A 206 -53.56 1.60 -30.48
CA HIS A 206 -52.24 2.22 -30.32
C HIS A 206 -52.12 3.03 -29.02
N GLU A 207 -53.21 3.66 -28.56
CA GLU A 207 -53.28 4.37 -27.28
C GLU A 207 -53.10 3.41 -26.10
N ASP A 208 -53.84 2.30 -26.09
CA ASP A 208 -53.74 1.27 -25.04
C ASP A 208 -52.36 0.59 -25.07
N ALA A 209 -51.80 0.37 -26.26
CA ALA A 209 -50.44 -0.16 -26.41
C ALA A 209 -49.42 0.79 -25.79
N LYS A 210 -49.49 2.08 -26.14
CA LYS A 210 -48.62 3.13 -25.57
C LYS A 210 -48.73 3.18 -24.05
N LEU A 211 -49.94 3.17 -23.50
CA LEU A 211 -50.15 3.17 -22.05
C LEU A 211 -49.46 1.98 -21.36
N ASN A 212 -49.52 0.79 -21.96
CA ASN A 212 -48.81 -0.38 -21.43
C ASN A 212 -47.29 -0.21 -21.52
N PHE A 213 -46.76 0.32 -22.63
CA PHE A 213 -45.31 0.55 -22.73
C PHE A 213 -44.83 1.63 -21.76
N ASP A 214 -45.60 2.70 -21.55
CA ASP A 214 -45.29 3.73 -20.57
C ASP A 214 -45.31 3.15 -19.14
N ASN A 215 -46.31 2.31 -18.82
CA ASN A 215 -46.34 1.59 -17.54
C ASN A 215 -45.12 0.66 -17.39
N ALA A 216 -44.71 -0.03 -18.45
CA ALA A 216 -43.48 -0.84 -18.42
C ALA A 216 -42.24 0.03 -18.14
N LEU A 217 -42.18 1.26 -18.66
CA LEU A 217 -41.11 2.22 -18.36
C LEU A 217 -41.16 2.76 -16.92
N THR A 218 -42.33 2.80 -16.27
CA THR A 218 -42.39 3.10 -14.83
C THR A 218 -41.76 2.00 -13.97
N ILE A 219 -41.78 0.74 -14.44
CA ILE A 219 -41.17 -0.41 -13.77
C ILE A 219 -39.68 -0.48 -14.08
N LYS A 220 -39.30 -0.39 -15.37
CA LYS A 220 -37.91 -0.41 -15.83
C LYS A 220 -37.66 0.80 -16.75
N PRO A 221 -37.19 1.94 -16.22
CA PRO A 221 -36.99 3.17 -17.00
C PRO A 221 -36.02 3.02 -18.18
N ALA A 222 -35.02 2.15 -18.05
CA ALA A 222 -34.05 1.82 -19.09
C ALA A 222 -34.49 0.66 -20.01
N GLY A 223 -35.76 0.22 -19.93
CA GLY A 223 -36.28 -0.92 -20.68
C GLY A 223 -36.43 -0.61 -22.17
N ILE A 224 -35.37 -0.83 -22.95
CA ILE A 224 -35.27 -0.47 -24.36
C ILE A 224 -36.39 -1.05 -25.23
N SER A 225 -36.88 -2.24 -24.89
CA SER A 225 -38.03 -2.84 -25.60
C SER A 225 -39.26 -1.94 -25.47
N ALA A 226 -39.56 -1.47 -24.26
CA ALA A 226 -40.70 -0.59 -24.02
C ALA A 226 -40.51 0.79 -24.66
N ILE A 227 -39.29 1.36 -24.63
CA ILE A 227 -38.99 2.64 -25.32
C ILE A 227 -39.25 2.52 -26.82
N PHE A 228 -38.75 1.46 -27.46
CA PHE A 228 -38.93 1.22 -28.89
C PHE A 228 -40.41 1.10 -29.27
N HIS A 229 -41.17 0.26 -28.55
CA HIS A 229 -42.56 0.02 -28.90
C HIS A 229 -43.49 1.18 -28.51
N SER A 230 -43.11 1.97 -27.49
CA SER A 230 -43.77 3.26 -27.21
C SER A 230 -43.54 4.24 -28.37
N ALA A 231 -42.30 4.36 -28.87
CA ALA A 231 -41.99 5.18 -30.05
C ALA A 231 -42.80 4.78 -31.28
N TYR A 232 -42.90 3.47 -31.55
CA TYR A 232 -43.71 2.95 -32.65
C TYR A 232 -45.20 3.26 -32.47
N SER A 233 -45.72 3.18 -31.24
CA SER A 233 -47.10 3.56 -30.94
C SER A 233 -47.32 5.07 -31.16
N ASP A 234 -46.37 5.91 -30.76
CA ASP A 234 -46.42 7.35 -31.01
C ASP A 234 -46.41 7.70 -32.50
N ILE A 235 -45.61 7.00 -33.33
CA ILE A 235 -45.67 7.15 -34.79
C ILE A 235 -47.08 6.84 -35.31
N LYS A 236 -47.69 5.74 -34.85
CA LYS A 236 -49.05 5.35 -35.25
C LYS A 236 -50.12 6.34 -34.81
N LEU A 237 -49.87 7.04 -33.70
CA LEU A 237 -50.72 8.10 -33.17
C LEU A 237 -50.37 9.49 -33.74
N THR A 238 -49.41 9.58 -34.69
CA THR A 238 -48.91 10.84 -35.26
C THR A 238 -48.28 11.80 -34.23
N ASN A 239 -47.87 11.29 -33.07
CA ASN A 239 -47.15 12.01 -32.03
C ASN A 239 -45.64 12.05 -32.32
N TYR A 240 -45.25 12.62 -33.47
CA TYR A 240 -43.87 12.54 -33.98
C TYR A 240 -42.82 13.09 -33.01
N ALA A 241 -43.10 14.17 -32.28
CA ALA A 241 -42.18 14.74 -31.31
C ALA A 241 -41.80 13.74 -30.19
N SER A 242 -42.78 13.00 -29.65
CA SER A 242 -42.54 11.97 -28.63
C SER A 242 -41.81 10.76 -29.21
N ALA A 243 -42.15 10.36 -30.43
CA ALA A 243 -41.46 9.29 -31.13
C ALA A 243 -39.98 9.62 -31.35
N VAL A 244 -39.66 10.83 -31.84
CA VAL A 244 -38.28 11.31 -32.06
C VAL A 244 -37.50 11.32 -30.75
N ALA A 245 -38.10 11.78 -29.65
CA ALA A 245 -37.43 11.76 -28.33
C ALA A 245 -37.06 10.33 -27.90
N SER A 246 -37.95 9.36 -28.14
CA SER A 246 -37.69 7.95 -27.85
C SER A 246 -36.65 7.33 -28.80
N ILE A 247 -36.70 7.67 -30.10
CA ILE A 247 -35.70 7.24 -31.10
C ILE A 247 -34.30 7.73 -30.73
N ARG A 248 -34.17 8.99 -30.30
CA ARG A 248 -32.89 9.52 -29.80
C ARG A 248 -32.38 8.71 -28.60
N LYS A 249 -33.24 8.39 -27.63
CA LYS A 249 -32.86 7.53 -26.49
C LYS A 249 -32.34 6.16 -26.95
N ILE A 250 -32.99 5.55 -27.95
CA ILE A 250 -32.57 4.25 -28.48
C ILE A 250 -31.21 4.33 -29.15
N PHE A 251 -30.95 5.40 -29.91
CA PHE A 251 -29.64 5.60 -30.54
C PHE A 251 -28.53 5.77 -29.49
N PHE A 252 -28.76 6.58 -28.46
CA PHE A 252 -27.79 6.79 -27.38
C PHE A 252 -27.56 5.53 -26.55
N TYR A 253 -28.59 4.74 -26.33
CA TYR A 253 -28.49 3.45 -25.66
C TYR A 253 -27.52 2.49 -26.38
N ASP A 254 -27.60 2.39 -27.71
CA ASP A 254 -26.65 1.59 -28.48
C ASP A 254 -25.24 2.20 -28.48
N LEU A 255 -25.11 3.53 -28.47
CA LEU A 255 -23.80 4.19 -28.30
C LEU A 255 -23.18 3.91 -26.93
N GLU A 256 -23.97 3.87 -25.86
CA GLU A 256 -23.50 3.50 -24.52
C GLU A 256 -23.00 2.06 -24.48
N ARG A 257 -23.70 1.13 -25.12
CA ARG A 257 -23.25 -0.27 -25.29
C ARG A 257 -21.92 -0.37 -26.04
N ILE A 258 -21.78 0.38 -27.12
CA ILE A 258 -20.54 0.47 -27.90
C ILE A 258 -19.40 1.03 -27.03
N ASN A 259 -19.65 2.12 -26.31
CA ASN A 259 -18.68 2.70 -25.40
C ASN A 259 -18.28 1.75 -24.28
N TYR A 260 -19.23 1.04 -23.68
CA TYR A 260 -18.96 0.05 -22.65
C TYR A 260 -18.08 -1.08 -23.18
N SER A 261 -18.33 -1.57 -24.41
CA SER A 261 -17.48 -2.60 -25.02
C SER A 261 -16.03 -2.17 -25.20
N LEU A 262 -15.79 -0.87 -25.47
CA LEU A 262 -14.45 -0.29 -25.55
C LEU A 262 -13.79 -0.16 -24.17
N ASP A 263 -14.54 0.23 -23.14
CA ASP A 263 -14.02 0.30 -21.77
C ASP A 263 -13.59 -1.08 -21.25
N GLN A 264 -14.32 -2.13 -21.63
CA GLN A 264 -13.98 -3.52 -21.31
C GLN A 264 -12.92 -4.13 -22.24
N ASN A 265 -12.40 -3.35 -23.22
CA ASN A 265 -11.51 -3.83 -24.29
C ASN A 265 -12.03 -5.13 -24.95
N ASN A 266 -13.35 -5.23 -25.18
CA ASN A 266 -14.01 -6.44 -25.68
C ASN A 266 -14.51 -6.23 -27.12
N ILE A 267 -13.67 -6.61 -28.08
CA ILE A 267 -13.94 -6.52 -29.52
C ILE A 267 -15.17 -7.35 -29.92
N SER A 268 -15.36 -8.52 -29.31
CA SER A 268 -16.49 -9.41 -29.62
C SER A 268 -17.81 -8.73 -29.25
N MET A 269 -17.84 -8.09 -28.08
CA MET A 269 -18.97 -7.31 -27.60
C MET A 269 -19.23 -6.08 -28.50
N PHE A 270 -18.18 -5.35 -28.89
CA PHE A 270 -18.29 -4.23 -29.82
C PHE A 270 -18.94 -4.67 -31.13
N ASN A 271 -18.39 -5.71 -31.75
CA ASN A 271 -18.90 -6.25 -33.00
C ASN A 271 -20.35 -6.71 -32.85
N PHE A 272 -20.68 -7.38 -31.75
CA PHE A 272 -22.05 -7.81 -31.49
C PHE A 272 -23.02 -6.63 -31.46
N PHE A 273 -22.71 -5.57 -30.69
CA PHE A 273 -23.59 -4.41 -30.59
C PHE A 273 -23.67 -3.58 -31.87
N ALA A 274 -22.57 -3.46 -32.62
CA ALA A 274 -22.57 -2.74 -33.90
C ALA A 274 -23.44 -3.41 -34.96
N HIS A 275 -23.61 -4.75 -34.90
CA HIS A 275 -24.43 -5.51 -35.84
C HIS A 275 -25.85 -5.83 -35.32
N ASN A 276 -26.06 -5.84 -34.00
CA ASN A 276 -27.34 -6.16 -33.36
C ASN A 276 -27.86 -5.00 -32.51
N SER A 277 -27.69 -3.77 -33.02
CA SER A 277 -28.20 -2.56 -32.38
C SER A 277 -29.73 -2.56 -32.31
N VAL A 278 -30.29 -1.96 -31.27
CA VAL A 278 -31.75 -1.83 -31.17
C VAL A 278 -32.26 -0.81 -32.18
N PHE A 279 -31.55 0.29 -32.37
CA PHE A 279 -31.89 1.37 -33.29
C PHE A 279 -32.14 0.87 -34.71
N THR A 280 -31.33 -0.06 -35.21
CA THR A 280 -31.52 -0.61 -36.57
C THR A 280 -32.89 -1.25 -36.80
N ASN A 281 -33.59 -1.67 -35.73
CA ASN A 281 -34.92 -2.24 -35.85
C ASN A 281 -35.96 -1.22 -36.34
N ILE A 282 -35.74 0.09 -36.18
CA ILE A 282 -36.68 1.12 -36.68
C ILE A 282 -36.83 1.03 -38.20
N PHE A 283 -35.77 0.66 -38.91
CA PHE A 283 -35.77 0.59 -40.37
C PHE A 283 -36.61 -0.56 -40.93
N HIS A 284 -36.99 -1.53 -40.10
CA HIS A 284 -37.90 -2.62 -40.48
C HIS A 284 -39.39 -2.21 -40.46
N TYR A 285 -39.71 -1.00 -39.99
CA TYR A 285 -41.07 -0.47 -39.95
C TYR A 285 -41.14 0.80 -40.80
N ASP A 286 -41.79 0.69 -41.96
CA ASP A 286 -41.87 1.77 -42.96
C ASP A 286 -42.51 3.04 -42.39
N GLU A 287 -43.31 2.93 -41.33
CA GLU A 287 -43.96 4.05 -40.67
C GLU A 287 -42.99 5.04 -40.02
N PHE A 288 -41.79 4.59 -39.61
CA PHE A 288 -40.76 5.52 -39.11
C PHE A 288 -40.19 6.43 -40.21
N ALA A 289 -40.45 6.17 -41.50
CA ALA A 289 -40.08 7.09 -42.57
C ALA A 289 -40.76 8.47 -42.44
N ALA A 290 -41.84 8.58 -41.64
CA ALA A 290 -42.48 9.85 -41.32
C ALA A 290 -41.59 10.82 -40.51
N VAL A 291 -40.55 10.31 -39.84
CA VAL A 291 -39.57 11.08 -39.05
C VAL A 291 -38.15 10.90 -39.61
N TYR A 292 -38.05 10.72 -40.92
CA TYR A 292 -36.79 10.49 -41.62
C TYR A 292 -35.79 11.64 -41.41
N GLU A 293 -36.24 12.89 -41.51
CA GLU A 293 -35.37 14.06 -41.44
C GLU A 293 -34.68 14.16 -40.08
N GLU A 294 -35.41 13.87 -38.99
CA GLU A 294 -34.87 13.88 -37.64
C GLU A 294 -33.90 12.71 -37.37
N ILE A 295 -34.10 11.57 -38.03
CA ILE A 295 -33.18 10.43 -37.97
C ILE A 295 -31.90 10.73 -38.78
N GLU A 296 -32.04 11.35 -39.95
CA GLU A 296 -30.91 11.79 -40.77
C GLU A 296 -30.07 12.83 -40.02
N GLU A 297 -30.72 13.84 -39.42
CA GLU A 297 -30.04 14.85 -38.58
C GLU A 297 -29.28 14.20 -37.42
N LEU A 298 -29.90 13.25 -36.71
CA LEU A 298 -29.26 12.54 -35.60
C LEU A 298 -28.00 11.78 -36.03
N ILE A 299 -28.00 11.20 -37.24
CA ILE A 299 -26.83 10.50 -37.80
C ILE A 299 -25.78 11.51 -38.26
N ASP A 300 -26.19 12.59 -38.93
CA ASP A 300 -25.29 13.62 -39.45
C ASP A 300 -24.58 14.39 -38.33
N GLU A 301 -25.22 14.61 -37.17
CA GLU A 301 -24.59 15.14 -35.95
C GLU A 301 -23.32 14.34 -35.55
N LYS A 302 -23.27 13.04 -35.85
CA LYS A 302 -22.14 12.15 -35.55
C LYS A 302 -21.17 11.96 -36.70
N LYS A 303 -21.52 12.43 -37.89
CA LYS A 303 -20.81 12.15 -39.14
C LYS A 303 -19.66 13.11 -39.41
N ASN A 304 -19.56 14.23 -38.71
CA ASN A 304 -18.50 15.26 -38.91
C ASN A 304 -17.05 14.75 -38.74
N ILE A 305 -16.87 13.46 -38.41
CA ILE A 305 -15.61 12.74 -38.30
C ILE A 305 -15.46 11.83 -39.55
N GLU A 306 -15.26 12.41 -40.74
CA GLU A 306 -15.05 11.59 -41.97
C GLU A 306 -13.57 11.20 -42.18
N ASP A 307 -13.37 10.17 -43.01
CA ASP A 307 -12.17 9.45 -43.51
C ASP A 307 -10.74 9.89 -43.12
N PRO A 308 -10.32 11.17 -43.20
CA PRO A 308 -9.01 11.61 -42.75
C PRO A 308 -8.63 11.14 -41.34
N GLU A 309 -9.55 11.14 -40.38
CA GLU A 309 -9.24 10.71 -39.00
C GLU A 309 -9.04 9.20 -38.89
N ILE A 310 -9.88 8.40 -39.55
CA ILE A 310 -9.74 6.95 -39.61
C ILE A 310 -8.40 6.58 -40.25
N ASN A 311 -8.06 7.24 -41.37
CA ASN A 311 -6.81 7.00 -42.07
C ASN A 311 -5.59 7.45 -41.26
N ASN A 312 -5.70 8.58 -40.55
CA ASN A 312 -4.66 9.04 -39.63
C ASN A 312 -4.45 8.02 -38.50
N LEU A 313 -5.50 7.60 -37.80
CA LEU A 313 -5.42 6.60 -36.73
C LEU A 313 -4.84 5.27 -37.25
N LYS A 314 -5.29 4.81 -38.42
CA LYS A 314 -4.75 3.61 -39.08
C LYS A 314 -3.26 3.74 -39.39
N GLN A 315 -2.81 4.89 -39.87
CA GLN A 315 -1.41 5.15 -40.16
C GLN A 315 -0.58 5.22 -38.87
N GLN A 316 -1.10 5.89 -37.83
CA GLN A 316 -0.46 5.96 -36.51
C GLN A 316 -0.28 4.58 -35.89
N ILE A 317 -1.32 3.74 -35.89
CA ILE A 317 -1.26 2.37 -35.37
C ILE A 317 -0.22 1.53 -36.13
N ARG A 318 -0.20 1.60 -37.47
CA ARG A 318 0.78 0.85 -38.28
C ARG A 318 2.22 1.26 -37.95
N LYS A 319 2.50 2.56 -37.94
CA LYS A 319 3.82 3.08 -37.58
C LYS A 319 4.21 2.70 -36.14
N PHE A 320 3.26 2.72 -35.21
CA PHE A 320 3.48 2.32 -33.83
C PHE A 320 3.83 0.84 -33.70
N LEU A 321 3.14 -0.05 -34.44
CA LEU A 321 3.40 -1.49 -34.45
C LEU A 321 4.73 -1.89 -35.12
N GLU A 322 5.34 -1.00 -35.90
CA GLU A 322 6.69 -1.20 -36.46
C GLU A 322 7.80 -0.95 -35.41
N ILE A 323 7.47 -0.31 -34.28
CA ILE A 323 8.42 -0.06 -33.20
C ILE A 323 8.72 -1.35 -32.46
N LYS A 324 10.01 -1.70 -32.36
CA LYS A 324 10.47 -2.85 -31.58
C LYS A 324 10.55 -2.46 -30.10
N PHE A 325 9.57 -2.90 -29.34
CA PHE A 325 9.58 -2.81 -27.89
C PHE A 325 10.22 -4.05 -27.26
N GLU A 326 10.81 -3.87 -26.08
CA GLU A 326 11.13 -5.00 -25.19
C GLU A 326 9.85 -5.71 -24.71
N ASP A 327 9.95 -7.00 -24.36
CA ASP A 327 8.81 -7.87 -24.03
C ASP A 327 7.85 -7.29 -22.98
N SER A 328 8.39 -6.59 -21.96
CA SER A 328 7.60 -5.96 -20.90
C SER A 328 6.72 -4.81 -21.41
N LEU A 329 7.24 -3.98 -22.32
CA LEU A 329 6.52 -2.87 -22.95
C LEU A 329 5.57 -3.37 -24.04
N ALA A 330 5.94 -4.45 -24.74
CA ALA A 330 5.09 -5.11 -25.73
C ALA A 330 3.78 -5.65 -25.12
N SER A 331 3.82 -6.11 -23.86
CA SER A 331 2.63 -6.54 -23.12
C SER A 331 1.64 -5.39 -22.88
N ILE A 332 2.13 -4.21 -22.48
CA ILE A 332 1.32 -3.00 -22.24
C ILE A 332 0.71 -2.49 -23.56
N ALA A 333 1.52 -2.47 -24.63
CA ALA A 333 1.09 -2.06 -25.95
C ALA A 333 0.06 -3.03 -26.56
N GLY A 334 0.26 -4.33 -26.33
CA GLY A 334 -0.36 -5.40 -27.08
C GLY A 334 -1.89 -5.35 -27.06
N ASN A 335 -2.51 -5.53 -25.89
CA ASN A 335 -3.96 -5.78 -25.87
C ASN A 335 -4.80 -4.58 -26.32
N ASN A 336 -4.40 -3.35 -26.01
CA ASN A 336 -5.18 -2.17 -26.40
C ASN A 336 -4.94 -1.79 -27.87
N VAL A 337 -3.68 -1.70 -28.30
CA VAL A 337 -3.36 -1.30 -29.68
C VAL A 337 -3.82 -2.36 -30.68
N ILE A 338 -3.66 -3.65 -30.36
CA ILE A 338 -4.16 -4.74 -31.23
C ILE A 338 -5.69 -4.70 -31.31
N SER A 339 -6.40 -4.40 -30.22
CA SER A 339 -7.85 -4.28 -30.25
C SER A 339 -8.31 -3.12 -31.11
N VAL A 340 -7.72 -1.94 -30.93
CA VAL A 340 -8.00 -0.77 -31.79
C VAL A 340 -7.67 -1.09 -33.25
N GLU A 341 -6.52 -1.72 -33.52
CA GLU A 341 -6.13 -2.11 -34.89
C GLU A 341 -7.17 -3.05 -35.52
N LYS A 342 -7.61 -4.08 -34.79
CA LYS A 342 -8.63 -5.04 -35.27
C LYS A 342 -9.95 -4.35 -35.58
N LEU A 343 -10.41 -3.44 -34.72
CA LEU A 343 -11.63 -2.66 -34.96
C LEU A 343 -11.48 -1.75 -36.18
N VAL A 344 -10.38 -0.98 -36.26
CA VAL A 344 -10.10 -0.12 -37.41
C VAL A 344 -10.00 -0.96 -38.70
N LYS A 345 -9.39 -2.15 -38.68
CA LYS A 345 -9.35 -3.04 -39.85
C LYS A 345 -10.74 -3.53 -40.26
N SER A 346 -11.57 -3.97 -39.30
CA SER A 346 -12.91 -4.51 -39.55
C SER A 346 -13.88 -3.45 -40.12
N PHE A 347 -13.71 -2.19 -39.74
CA PHE A 347 -14.62 -1.11 -40.13
C PHE A 347 -13.99 -0.07 -41.07
N SER A 348 -12.68 -0.10 -41.37
CA SER A 348 -12.05 0.81 -42.35
C SER A 348 -12.56 0.52 -43.76
N GLY A 349 -13.49 1.32 -44.25
CA GLY A 349 -14.20 1.11 -45.53
C GLY A 349 -15.71 0.94 -45.36
N VAL A 350 -16.17 0.81 -44.12
CA VAL A 350 -17.58 0.79 -43.77
C VAL A 350 -17.93 2.11 -43.08
N LYS A 351 -18.99 2.77 -43.54
CA LYS A 351 -19.50 3.98 -42.89
C LYS A 351 -20.40 3.66 -41.68
N ASN A 352 -20.02 2.67 -40.86
CA ASN A 352 -20.84 2.24 -39.74
C ASN A 352 -20.88 3.36 -38.69
N ILE A 353 -22.08 3.87 -38.38
CA ILE A 353 -22.20 5.05 -37.52
C ILE A 353 -21.70 4.83 -36.10
N TYR A 354 -21.82 3.61 -35.57
CA TYR A 354 -21.33 3.28 -34.23
C TYR A 354 -19.80 3.28 -34.19
N PHE A 355 -19.15 2.77 -35.23
CA PHE A 355 -17.71 2.86 -35.37
C PHE A 355 -17.25 4.31 -35.49
N ILE A 356 -17.85 5.09 -36.38
CA ILE A 356 -17.54 6.51 -36.58
C ILE A 356 -17.69 7.29 -35.27
N SER A 357 -18.82 7.09 -34.57
CA SER A 357 -19.11 7.75 -33.29
C SER A 357 -18.14 7.37 -32.17
N SER A 358 -17.37 6.29 -32.33
CA SER A 358 -16.41 5.80 -31.33
C SER A 358 -14.96 6.18 -31.63
N LEU A 359 -14.68 6.87 -32.75
CA LEU A 359 -13.32 7.18 -33.21
C LEU A 359 -12.55 8.03 -32.20
N ASP A 360 -13.18 9.03 -31.59
CA ASP A 360 -12.57 9.84 -30.54
C ASP A 360 -12.11 8.97 -29.36
N LYS A 361 -12.96 8.02 -28.94
CA LYS A 361 -12.66 7.12 -27.84
C LYS A 361 -11.56 6.12 -28.20
N LEU A 362 -11.58 5.56 -29.41
CA LEU A 362 -10.52 4.69 -29.92
C LEU A 362 -9.17 5.42 -30.00
N THR A 363 -9.19 6.67 -30.46
CA THR A 363 -8.00 7.55 -30.50
C THR A 363 -7.50 7.85 -29.09
N ALA A 364 -8.40 8.14 -28.15
CA ALA A 364 -8.05 8.35 -26.74
C ALA A 364 -7.42 7.09 -26.12
N ILE A 365 -7.99 5.90 -26.34
CA ILE A 365 -7.42 4.61 -25.87
C ILE A 365 -6.02 4.40 -26.44
N PHE A 366 -5.83 4.66 -27.74
CA PHE A 366 -4.52 4.58 -28.38
C PHE A 366 -3.51 5.55 -27.74
N LYS A 367 -3.85 6.85 -27.64
CA LYS A 367 -2.99 7.87 -27.03
C LYS A 367 -2.67 7.60 -25.56
N GLN A 368 -3.65 7.12 -24.79
CA GLN A 368 -3.44 6.70 -23.39
C GLN A 368 -2.47 5.53 -23.28
N THR A 369 -2.57 4.56 -24.21
CA THR A 369 -1.64 3.42 -24.24
C THR A 369 -0.21 3.88 -24.56
N VAL A 370 -0.04 4.79 -25.53
CA VAL A 370 1.27 5.41 -25.83
C VAL A 370 1.82 6.14 -24.61
N LYS A 371 0.99 6.91 -23.89
CA LYS A 371 1.40 7.63 -22.68
C LYS A 371 1.76 6.70 -21.52
N ALA A 372 1.06 5.56 -21.38
CA ALA A 372 1.39 4.54 -20.39
C ALA A 372 2.78 3.95 -20.65
N ILE A 373 3.11 3.67 -21.90
CA ILE A 373 4.46 3.21 -22.31
C ILE A 373 5.52 4.28 -22.02
N GLU A 374 5.26 5.55 -22.35
CA GLU A 374 6.16 6.66 -22.02
C GLU A 374 6.41 6.76 -20.51
N THR A 375 5.37 6.53 -19.70
CA THR A 375 5.45 6.55 -18.23
C THR A 375 6.26 5.37 -17.70
N GLU A 376 6.07 4.18 -18.27
CA GLU A 376 6.82 2.98 -17.89
C GLU A 376 8.32 3.11 -18.20
N ILE A 377 8.68 3.66 -19.36
CA ILE A 377 10.07 3.98 -19.73
C ILE A 377 10.71 4.90 -18.67
N LYS A 378 10.02 5.99 -18.31
CA LYS A 378 10.48 6.93 -17.27
C LYS A 378 10.62 6.25 -15.91
N GLY A 379 9.63 5.43 -15.53
CA GLY A 379 9.62 4.67 -14.28
C GLY A 379 10.80 3.72 -14.15
N ARG A 380 11.13 2.99 -15.22
CA ARG A 380 12.28 2.08 -15.26
C ARG A 380 13.61 2.80 -15.02
N HIS A 381 13.85 3.92 -15.70
CA HIS A 381 15.07 4.69 -15.49
C HIS A 381 15.14 5.29 -14.07
N ALA A 382 14.01 5.73 -13.52
CA ALA A 382 13.95 6.19 -12.13
C ALA A 382 14.29 5.06 -11.15
N ALA A 383 13.77 3.84 -11.38
CA ALA A 383 14.06 2.67 -10.55
C ALA A 383 15.55 2.29 -10.57
N ILE A 384 16.22 2.35 -11.72
CA ILE A 384 17.67 2.09 -11.83
C ILE A 384 18.47 3.10 -11.01
N ILE A 385 18.10 4.38 -11.05
CA ILE A 385 18.75 5.42 -10.24
C ILE A 385 18.52 5.14 -8.76
N GLU A 386 17.28 4.84 -8.36
CA GLU A 386 16.92 4.57 -6.96
C GLU A 386 17.66 3.35 -6.39
N GLU A 387 17.71 2.25 -7.14
CA GLU A 387 18.46 1.05 -6.76
C GLU A 387 19.94 1.39 -6.51
N ARG A 388 20.56 2.18 -7.39
CA ARG A 388 21.94 2.62 -7.22
C ARG A 388 22.12 3.56 -6.02
N MET A 389 21.17 4.47 -5.79
CA MET A 389 21.20 5.38 -4.64
C MET A 389 21.04 4.65 -3.31
N ASN A 390 20.30 3.54 -3.29
CA ASN A 390 20.14 2.70 -2.10
C ASN A 390 21.45 2.02 -1.67
N VAL A 391 22.32 1.65 -2.62
CA VAL A 391 23.66 1.12 -2.29
C VAL A 391 24.50 2.16 -1.53
N PHE A 392 24.48 3.42 -1.98
CA PHE A 392 25.16 4.50 -1.26
C PHE A 392 24.55 4.76 0.12
N GLU A 393 23.23 4.67 0.24
CA GLU A 393 22.55 4.86 1.53
C GLU A 393 22.95 3.77 2.54
N GLN A 394 23.03 2.51 2.09
CA GLN A 394 23.52 1.41 2.92
C GLN A 394 24.96 1.66 3.38
N GLU A 395 25.85 2.07 2.48
CA GLU A 395 27.24 2.38 2.83
C GLU A 395 27.34 3.55 3.84
N ILE A 396 26.55 4.61 3.64
CA ILE A 396 26.47 5.73 4.59
C ILE A 396 26.02 5.26 5.96
N ILE A 397 24.99 4.40 6.04
CA ILE A 397 24.49 3.86 7.30
C ILE A 397 25.58 3.03 8.01
N GLU A 398 26.26 2.14 7.30
CA GLU A 398 27.32 1.30 7.86
C GLU A 398 28.47 2.13 8.44
N LYS A 399 28.95 3.13 7.69
CA LYS A 399 30.06 4.01 8.15
C LYS A 399 29.62 4.91 9.30
N THR A 400 28.39 5.39 9.29
CA THR A 400 27.83 6.19 10.40
C THR A 400 27.78 5.37 11.69
N ASN A 401 27.28 4.13 11.62
CA ASN A 401 27.25 3.22 12.75
C ASN A 401 28.66 2.92 13.28
N ALA A 402 29.64 2.71 12.39
CA ALA A 402 31.04 2.50 12.79
C ALA A 402 31.63 3.72 13.55
N ALA A 403 31.34 4.94 13.08
CA ALA A 403 31.78 6.16 13.76
C ALA A 403 31.15 6.30 15.16
N GLU A 404 29.86 5.96 15.31
CA GLU A 404 29.21 5.93 16.61
C GLU A 404 29.79 4.89 17.57
N VAL A 405 30.15 3.69 17.07
CA VAL A 405 30.83 2.66 17.86
C VAL A 405 32.17 3.17 18.37
N PHE A 406 33.01 3.75 17.51
CA PHE A 406 34.29 4.32 17.95
C PHE A 406 34.13 5.46 18.95
N LYS A 407 33.07 6.27 18.81
CA LYS A 407 32.75 7.33 19.78
C LYS A 407 32.42 6.74 21.15
N LYS A 408 31.57 5.71 21.20
CA LYS A 408 31.24 5.00 22.44
C LYS A 408 32.46 4.31 23.06
N GLU A 409 33.32 3.69 22.24
CA GLU A 409 34.57 3.07 22.71
C GLU A 409 35.54 4.10 23.32
N ALA A 410 35.65 5.28 22.71
CA ALA A 410 36.48 6.37 23.23
C ALA A 410 35.98 6.87 24.59
N GLU A 411 34.66 7.06 24.74
CA GLU A 411 34.04 7.46 26.00
C GLU A 411 34.23 6.38 27.09
N ASN A 412 33.98 5.11 26.74
CA ASN A 412 34.18 3.98 27.66
C ASN A 412 35.64 3.84 28.09
N TYR A 413 36.59 4.03 27.19
CA TYR A 413 38.02 4.00 27.52
C TYR A 413 38.39 5.12 28.50
N LYS A 414 37.85 6.32 28.30
CA LYS A 414 38.04 7.47 29.20
C LYS A 414 37.49 7.20 30.60
N ILE A 415 36.35 6.52 30.71
CA ILE A 415 35.80 6.10 32.01
C ILE A 415 36.74 5.07 32.66
N LYS A 416 37.08 3.98 31.95
CA LYS A 416 37.95 2.90 32.47
C LYS A 416 39.31 3.40 32.95
N ILE A 417 39.93 4.33 32.22
CA ILE A 417 41.26 4.84 32.60
C ILE A 417 41.20 5.74 33.83
N LYS A 418 40.09 6.47 34.03
CA LYS A 418 39.85 7.26 35.25
C LYS A 418 39.57 6.38 36.46
N GLU A 419 38.78 5.33 36.29
CA GLU A 419 38.53 4.33 37.34
C GLU A 419 39.84 3.66 37.76
N LYS A 420 40.64 3.19 36.79
CA LYS A 420 41.95 2.61 37.07
C LYS A 420 42.89 3.58 37.79
N LEU A 421 42.93 4.85 37.38
CA LEU A 421 43.71 5.87 38.08
C LEU A 421 43.25 6.05 39.52
N GLN A 422 41.94 6.03 39.79
CA GLN A 422 41.41 6.13 41.16
C GLN A 422 41.82 4.92 42.01
N ASP A 423 41.78 3.72 41.45
CA ASP A 423 42.18 2.50 42.15
C ASP A 423 43.69 2.46 42.42
N ASP A 424 44.52 2.81 41.43
CA ASP A 424 45.98 2.91 41.58
C ASP A 424 46.37 3.96 42.63
N ILE A 425 45.68 5.13 42.65
CA ILE A 425 45.88 6.15 43.70
C ILE A 425 45.51 5.58 45.07
N ARG A 426 44.33 4.95 45.21
CA ARG A 426 43.88 4.35 46.48
C ARG A 426 44.85 3.31 47.01
N GLU A 427 45.46 2.52 46.14
CA GLU A 427 46.47 1.52 46.51
C GLU A 427 47.73 2.20 47.09
N ILE A 428 48.24 3.23 46.43
CA ILE A 428 49.37 4.04 46.94
C ILE A 428 49.00 4.70 48.27
N GLU A 429 47.80 5.28 48.38
CA GLU A 429 47.35 5.89 49.63
C GLU A 429 47.29 4.87 50.77
N ARG A 430 46.76 3.68 50.53
CA ARG A 430 46.69 2.60 51.53
C ARG A 430 48.08 2.17 51.96
N GLN A 431 48.99 1.92 51.02
CA GLN A 431 50.35 1.48 51.31
C GLN A 431 51.12 2.55 52.10
N MET A 432 51.12 3.79 51.63
CA MET A 432 51.86 4.88 52.27
C MET A 432 51.26 5.26 53.64
N ASN A 433 49.93 5.24 53.79
CA ASN A 433 49.29 5.47 55.09
C ASN A 433 49.58 4.34 56.08
N SER A 434 49.67 3.09 55.61
CA SER A 434 50.04 1.94 56.45
C SER A 434 51.47 2.08 56.97
N ASP A 435 52.42 2.47 56.10
CA ASP A 435 53.81 2.70 56.47
C ASP A 435 53.97 3.90 57.43
N ILE A 436 53.22 4.98 57.20
CA ILE A 436 53.17 6.15 58.10
C ILE A 436 52.64 5.73 59.47
N SER A 437 51.54 4.97 59.53
CA SER A 437 50.95 4.49 60.78
C SER A 437 51.94 3.62 61.58
N LEU A 438 52.72 2.77 60.90
CA LEU A 438 53.77 1.95 61.52
C LEU A 438 54.88 2.82 62.15
N LEU A 439 55.28 3.90 61.48
CA LEU A 439 56.28 4.84 62.00
C LEU A 439 55.72 5.70 63.15
N GLU A 440 54.46 6.12 63.07
CA GLU A 440 53.78 6.85 64.15
C GLU A 440 53.63 6.00 65.41
N ASP A 441 53.29 4.71 65.25
CA ASP A 441 53.22 3.77 66.35
C ASP A 441 54.58 3.58 67.02
N ARG A 442 55.64 3.45 66.22
CA ARG A 442 57.03 3.41 66.72
C ARG A 442 57.42 4.69 67.48
N ILE A 443 56.97 5.86 67.02
CA ILE A 443 57.21 7.13 67.73
C ILE A 443 56.54 7.14 69.11
N LYS A 444 55.33 6.58 69.23
CA LYS A 444 54.59 6.51 70.52
C LYS A 444 55.30 5.63 71.54
N HIS A 445 56.00 4.58 71.10
CA HIS A 445 56.67 3.60 71.96
C HIS A 445 58.15 3.91 72.29
N LEU A 446 58.75 4.94 71.68
CA LEU A 446 60.10 5.45 72.03
C LEU A 446 60.39 5.67 73.54
N PRO A 447 59.47 6.19 74.39
CA PRO A 447 59.73 6.35 75.82
C PRO A 447 59.99 5.06 76.58
N MET A 448 59.56 3.91 76.04
CA MET A 448 59.65 2.61 76.71
C MET A 448 60.93 1.85 76.38
N GLU A 449 61.80 2.39 75.51
CA GLU A 449 63.10 1.79 75.21
C GLU A 449 64.12 2.12 76.32
N PRO A 450 64.64 1.13 77.06
CA PRO A 450 65.45 1.36 78.26
C PRO A 450 66.79 2.08 78.02
N LYS A 451 67.28 2.09 76.77
CA LYS A 451 68.48 2.86 76.36
C LYS A 451 68.21 4.35 76.18
N LEU A 452 66.95 4.74 75.97
CA LEU A 452 66.50 6.11 75.72
C LEU A 452 65.65 6.66 76.88
N ASP A 453 65.59 5.93 78.00
CA ASP A 453 64.93 6.36 79.22
C ASP A 453 65.92 7.13 80.13
N PRO A 454 65.70 8.45 80.32
CA PRO A 454 66.59 9.29 81.11
C PRO A 454 66.63 8.91 82.59
N VAL A 455 65.57 8.29 83.12
CA VAL A 455 65.51 7.83 84.52
C VAL A 455 66.42 6.62 84.72
N THR A 456 66.34 5.65 83.80
CA THR A 456 67.19 4.46 83.84
C THR A 456 68.67 4.80 83.64
N ALA A 457 68.99 5.72 82.72
CA ALA A 457 70.36 6.20 82.49
C ALA A 457 70.93 6.91 83.72
N PHE A 458 70.17 7.83 84.33
CA PHE A 458 70.58 8.56 85.53
C PHE A 458 70.89 7.60 86.69
N LYS A 459 69.99 6.62 86.93
CA LYS A 459 70.15 5.63 88.00
C LYS A 459 71.43 4.81 87.85
N ASN A 460 71.73 4.34 86.64
CA ASN A 460 72.94 3.58 86.37
C ASN A 460 74.19 4.42 86.60
N THR A 461 74.26 5.63 86.04
CA THR A 461 75.43 6.52 86.19
C THR A 461 75.67 6.96 87.63
N THR A 462 74.60 7.23 88.41
CA THR A 462 74.72 7.61 89.83
C THR A 462 75.26 6.47 90.68
N THR A 463 74.87 5.23 90.38
CA THR A 463 75.36 4.03 91.09
C THR A 463 76.86 3.83 90.89
N TYR A 464 77.36 3.97 89.66
CA TYR A 464 78.79 3.90 89.38
C TYR A 464 79.59 5.02 90.05
N ASN A 465 79.04 6.24 90.06
CA ASN A 465 79.67 7.37 90.72
C ASN A 465 79.81 7.16 92.23
N PHE A 466 78.78 6.62 92.89
CA PHE A 466 78.83 6.31 94.32
C PHE A 466 79.97 5.34 94.67
N ILE A 467 80.13 4.28 93.87
CA ILE A 467 81.21 3.29 94.04
C ILE A 467 82.59 3.96 93.88
N LEU A 468 82.77 4.77 92.83
CA LEU A 468 84.02 5.47 92.56
C LEU A 468 84.41 6.42 93.70
N SER A 469 83.43 7.09 94.29
CA SER A 469 83.63 8.03 95.39
C SER A 469 84.14 7.37 96.67
N ILE A 470 83.73 6.12 96.93
CA ILE A 470 84.25 5.31 98.04
C ILE A 470 85.72 4.93 97.80
N ILE A 471 86.10 4.67 96.55
CA ILE A 471 87.49 4.34 96.22
C ILE A 471 88.39 5.57 96.43
N ILE A 472 87.96 6.75 95.96
CA ILE A 472 88.70 8.00 96.11
C ILE A 472 88.78 8.43 97.57
N PHE A 473 87.74 8.14 98.37
CA PHE A 473 87.77 8.29 99.82
C PHE A 473 88.96 7.55 100.43
N LEU A 474 89.11 6.25 100.11
CA LEU A 474 90.18 5.41 100.64
C LEU A 474 91.56 5.94 100.21
N ILE A 475 91.73 6.29 98.93
CA ILE A 475 93.00 6.80 98.39
C ILE A 475 93.39 8.13 99.05
N GLY A 476 92.43 9.07 99.13
CA GLY A 476 92.66 10.38 99.77
C GLY A 476 92.95 10.28 101.26
N ALA A 477 92.38 9.28 101.93
CA ALA A 477 92.65 9.01 103.34
C ALA A 477 94.12 8.59 103.57
N PHE A 478 94.66 7.71 102.72
CA PHE A 478 96.06 7.29 102.82
C PHE A 478 97.06 8.38 102.40
N ALA A 479 96.73 9.18 101.39
CA ALA A 479 97.62 10.26 100.91
C ALA A 479 97.76 11.41 101.94
N GLY A 480 96.71 11.73 102.69
CA GLY A 480 96.76 12.74 103.75
C GLY A 480 97.71 12.38 104.90
N TYR A 481 97.94 11.09 105.14
CA TYR A 481 98.89 10.60 106.14
C TYR A 481 100.36 10.82 105.73
N SER A 482 100.69 10.63 104.45
CA SER A 482 102.09 10.63 104.01
C SER A 482 102.69 12.04 103.85
N SER A 483 101.89 13.11 103.93
CA SER A 483 102.34 14.48 103.69
C SER A 483 102.64 15.31 104.96
N ALA A 484 102.55 14.73 106.16
CA ALA A 484 102.84 15.43 107.41
C ALA A 484 104.33 15.26 107.81
N SER A 485 105.14 16.33 107.69
CA SER A 485 106.56 16.34 108.05
C SER A 485 106.80 16.40 109.58
N ILE A 486 107.72 15.56 110.02
CA ILE A 486 108.05 15.12 111.39
C ILE A 486 108.57 16.25 112.31
N GLY A 487 107.99 16.36 113.52
CA GLY A 487 108.49 17.21 114.61
C GLY A 487 107.79 16.96 115.95
N GLY A 488 108.28 15.97 116.72
CA GLY A 488 108.13 15.86 118.18
C GLY A 488 106.73 15.87 118.82
N SER A 489 106.07 14.71 118.90
CA SER A 489 105.23 14.23 120.03
C SER A 489 104.38 13.05 119.57
N SER A 490 104.51 11.89 120.22
CA SER A 490 103.81 10.66 119.85
C SER A 490 102.45 10.57 120.54
N ASP A 491 101.37 10.92 119.83
CA ASP A 491 99.99 10.62 120.23
C ASP A 491 99.17 10.14 119.01
N SER A 492 98.52 8.98 119.08
CA SER A 492 97.99 8.25 117.90
C SER A 492 96.66 8.78 117.38
N ASN A 493 95.92 9.55 118.18
CA ASN A 493 94.57 10.03 117.84
C ASN A 493 94.57 11.13 116.77
N SER A 494 95.60 11.96 116.74
CA SER A 494 95.76 13.04 115.76
C SER A 494 96.05 12.54 114.34
N ILE A 495 96.67 11.36 114.22
CA ILE A 495 96.95 10.68 112.95
C ILE A 495 95.67 10.20 112.27
N MET A 496 94.78 9.55 113.03
CA MET A 496 93.53 8.98 112.52
C MET A 496 92.57 10.07 111.98
N MET A 497 92.50 11.21 112.67
CA MET A 497 91.64 12.34 112.28
C MET A 497 92.12 13.02 110.99
N LEU A 498 93.44 13.09 110.80
CA LEU A 498 94.06 13.62 109.58
C LEU A 498 93.75 12.74 108.36
N ILE A 499 93.80 11.42 108.53
CA ILE A 499 93.43 10.42 107.51
C ILE A 499 91.97 10.58 107.10
N MET A 500 91.04 10.62 108.06
CA MET A 500 89.62 10.75 107.74
C MET A 500 89.27 12.07 107.06
N THR A 501 89.82 13.19 107.53
CA THR A 501 89.51 14.51 106.95
C THR A 501 90.08 14.68 105.53
N GLY A 502 91.21 14.05 105.21
CA GLY A 502 91.75 13.96 103.85
C GLY A 502 90.85 13.14 102.91
N GLY A 503 90.41 11.96 103.36
CA GLY A 503 89.53 11.09 102.57
C GLY A 503 88.17 11.69 102.27
N ILE A 504 87.50 12.27 103.28
CA ILE A 504 86.14 12.83 103.12
C ILE A 504 86.12 13.95 102.09
N LYS A 505 87.08 14.88 102.15
CA LYS A 505 87.09 16.06 101.25
C LYS A 505 87.16 15.65 99.78
N TRP A 506 88.05 14.73 99.44
CA TRP A 506 88.22 14.27 98.05
C TRP A 506 87.08 13.35 97.59
N SER A 507 86.52 12.53 98.48
CA SER A 507 85.34 11.73 98.17
C SER A 507 84.11 12.58 97.87
N LEU A 508 83.86 13.62 98.67
CA LEU A 508 82.69 14.49 98.48
C LEU A 508 82.78 15.23 97.14
N PHE A 509 83.99 15.68 96.77
CA PHE A 509 84.24 16.35 95.49
C PHE A 509 84.01 15.40 94.30
N SER A 510 84.51 14.16 94.38
CA SER A 510 84.27 13.16 93.33
C SER A 510 82.77 12.84 93.19
N PHE A 511 82.05 12.71 94.30
CA PHE A 511 80.63 12.39 94.27
C PHE A 511 79.83 13.51 93.58
N LEU A 512 80.12 14.76 93.93
CA LEU A 512 79.48 15.92 93.32
C LEU A 512 79.77 16.01 91.82
N ILE A 513 81.03 15.77 91.41
CA ILE A 513 81.40 15.76 89.99
C ILE A 513 80.64 14.66 89.25
N GLY A 514 80.59 13.43 89.76
CA GLY A 514 79.89 12.38 89.05
C GLY A 514 78.36 12.49 89.11
N LEU A 515 77.79 13.24 90.06
CA LEU A 515 76.37 13.60 90.06
C LEU A 515 76.07 14.56 88.91
N VAL A 516 76.94 15.54 88.68
CA VAL A 516 76.87 16.41 87.48
C VAL A 516 76.99 15.58 86.21
N VAL A 517 77.90 14.60 86.15
CA VAL A 517 78.02 13.68 85.00
C VAL A 517 76.73 12.87 84.79
N ALA A 518 76.11 12.35 85.86
CA ALA A 518 74.84 11.62 85.76
C ALA A 518 73.71 12.49 85.20
N VAL A 519 73.61 13.76 85.63
CA VAL A 519 72.66 14.74 85.07
C VAL A 519 72.95 15.01 83.59
N VAL A 520 74.23 15.15 83.21
CA VAL A 520 74.62 15.37 81.80
C VAL A 520 74.30 14.15 80.93
N VAL A 521 74.55 12.93 81.41
CA VAL A 521 74.22 11.69 80.68
C VAL A 521 72.71 11.52 80.52
N SER A 522 71.92 11.84 81.56
CA SER A 522 70.45 11.86 81.48
C SER A 522 69.94 12.94 80.51
N GLY A 523 70.56 14.12 80.50
CA GLY A 523 70.29 15.15 79.49
C GLY A 523 70.64 14.70 78.07
N SER A 524 71.76 13.98 77.91
CA SER A 524 72.19 13.41 76.63
C SER A 524 71.22 12.37 76.09
N THR A 525 70.62 11.52 76.94
CA THR A 525 69.63 10.51 76.49
C THR A 525 68.29 11.14 76.11
N VAL A 526 67.87 12.24 76.76
CA VAL A 526 66.72 13.06 76.29
C VAL A 526 67.01 13.64 74.90
N MET A 527 68.23 14.14 74.68
CA MET A 527 68.63 14.70 73.39
C MET A 527 68.73 13.62 72.31
N GLU A 528 69.22 12.43 72.64
CA GLU A 528 69.28 11.28 71.73
C GLU A 528 67.88 10.79 71.36
N ARG A 529 66.94 10.73 72.32
CA ARG A 529 65.53 10.43 72.07
C ARG A 529 64.87 11.48 71.18
N ALA A 530 65.15 12.77 71.40
CA ALA A 530 64.66 13.84 70.54
C ALA A 530 65.20 13.71 69.11
N ASN A 531 66.48 13.37 68.95
CA ASN A 531 67.10 13.11 67.64
C ASN A 531 66.48 11.90 66.92
N VAL A 532 66.22 10.80 67.62
CA VAL A 532 65.55 9.61 67.02
C VAL A 532 64.11 9.95 66.61
N LYS A 533 63.38 10.69 67.44
CA LYS A 533 62.03 11.18 67.11
C LYS A 533 62.05 12.08 65.87
N GLN A 534 63.03 12.99 65.77
CA GLN A 534 63.17 13.89 64.62
C GLN A 534 63.50 13.14 63.32
N ARG A 535 64.36 12.10 63.37
CA ARG A 535 64.65 11.24 62.21
C ARG A 535 63.42 10.46 61.73
N LEU A 536 62.59 9.97 62.65
CA LEU A 536 61.34 9.27 62.29
C LEU A 536 60.31 10.23 61.70
N LEU A 537 60.19 11.46 62.22
CA LEU A 537 59.34 12.51 61.63
C LEU A 537 59.83 12.92 60.22
N GLN A 538 61.14 13.02 60.00
CA GLN A 538 61.70 13.24 58.66
C GLN A 538 61.35 12.11 57.70
N ARG A 539 61.40 10.84 58.14
CA ARG A 539 60.96 9.70 57.30
C ARG A 539 59.48 9.76 56.96
N ILE A 540 58.61 10.14 57.91
CA ILE A 540 57.17 10.37 57.65
C ILE A 540 57.00 11.49 56.62
N SER A 541 57.76 12.59 56.71
CA SER A 541 57.72 13.67 55.72
C SER A 541 58.16 13.19 54.33
N ILE A 542 59.22 12.38 54.24
CA ILE A 542 59.69 11.80 52.97
C ILE A 542 58.63 10.89 52.36
N LEU A 543 57.95 10.05 53.15
CA LEU A 543 56.86 9.20 52.67
C LEU A 543 55.66 10.02 52.19
N LYS A 544 55.31 11.12 52.88
CA LYS A 544 54.25 12.03 52.41
C LYS A 544 54.60 12.71 51.08
N THR A 545 55.83 13.22 50.95
CA THR A 545 56.32 13.80 49.69
C THR A 545 56.37 12.77 48.57
N ARG A 546 56.80 11.53 48.86
CA ARG A 546 56.82 10.43 47.90
C ARG A 546 55.42 10.03 47.43
N LYS A 547 54.44 9.97 48.35
CA LYS A 547 53.02 9.75 48.03
C LYS A 547 52.51 10.80 47.05
N GLU A 548 52.78 12.09 47.29
CA GLU A 548 52.39 13.18 46.41
C GLU A 548 53.06 13.06 45.03
N GLN A 549 54.38 12.80 44.99
CA GLN A 549 55.14 12.63 43.75
C GLN A 549 54.67 11.44 42.91
N GLU A 550 54.45 10.26 43.52
CA GLU A 550 53.96 9.07 42.81
C GLU A 550 52.52 9.27 42.31
N THR A 551 51.68 9.94 43.11
CA THR A 551 50.30 10.30 42.71
C THR A 551 50.28 11.26 41.52
N ASP A 552 51.14 12.28 41.52
CA ASP A 552 51.22 13.26 40.45
C ASP A 552 51.85 12.68 39.18
N TYR A 553 52.86 11.83 39.32
CA TYR A 553 53.43 11.06 38.20
C TYR A 553 52.37 10.16 37.53
N LEU A 554 51.57 9.43 38.32
CA LEU A 554 50.49 8.59 37.78
C LEU A 554 49.40 9.39 37.10
N LYS A 555 49.01 10.54 37.65
CA LYS A 555 48.06 11.45 36.98
C LYS A 555 48.61 11.93 35.64
N GLU A 556 49.89 12.27 35.57
CA GLU A 556 50.51 12.75 34.33
C GLU A 556 50.65 11.62 33.29
N GLU A 557 51.09 10.42 33.71
CA GLU A 557 51.19 9.25 32.83
C GLU A 557 49.82 8.83 32.28
N THR A 558 48.79 8.80 33.14
CA THR A 558 47.40 8.47 32.75
C THR A 558 46.85 9.52 31.79
N LYS A 559 47.11 10.81 32.04
CA LYS A 559 46.73 11.90 31.12
C LYS A 559 47.39 11.74 29.75
N ARG A 560 48.67 11.36 29.70
CA ARG A 560 49.38 11.09 28.42
C ARG A 560 48.80 9.86 27.70
N LYS A 561 48.47 8.78 28.43
CA LYS A 561 47.82 7.58 27.86
C LYS A 561 46.40 7.88 27.35
N GLU A 562 45.61 8.63 28.12
CA GLU A 562 44.27 9.10 27.72
C GLU A 562 44.36 9.94 26.44
N GLN A 563 45.25 10.94 26.40
CA GLN A 563 45.44 11.80 25.22
C GLN A 563 45.86 11.01 23.97
N ARG A 564 46.80 10.07 24.11
CA ARG A 564 47.28 9.26 22.97
C ARG A 564 46.18 8.35 22.42
N THR A 565 45.50 7.62 23.29
CA THR A 565 44.48 6.64 22.87
C THR A 565 43.19 7.32 22.42
N SER A 566 42.75 8.36 23.14
CA SER A 566 41.59 9.19 22.73
C SER A 566 41.87 9.93 21.43
N GLY A 567 43.10 10.43 21.24
CA GLY A 567 43.55 11.02 19.98
C GLY A 567 43.50 10.05 18.81
N ASN A 568 43.83 8.77 19.02
CA ASN A 568 43.69 7.74 17.99
C ASN A 568 42.23 7.46 17.62
N TYR A 569 41.32 7.41 18.60
CA TYR A 569 39.88 7.24 18.32
C TYR A 569 39.29 8.47 17.61
N LEU A 570 39.65 9.68 18.05
CA LEU A 570 39.25 10.93 17.39
C LEU A 570 39.75 10.98 15.94
N LYS A 571 40.99 10.55 15.70
CA LYS A 571 41.52 10.44 14.34
C LYS A 571 40.69 9.49 13.48
N LYS A 572 40.40 8.28 13.97
CA LYS A 572 39.53 7.31 13.25
C LYS A 572 38.13 7.85 12.97
N ILE A 573 37.53 8.57 13.93
CA ILE A 573 36.22 9.20 13.75
C ILE A 573 36.29 10.31 12.69
N ASN A 574 37.35 11.13 12.71
CA ASN A 574 37.55 12.17 11.70
C ASN A 574 37.78 11.57 10.31
N ASP A 575 38.62 10.54 10.20
CA ASP A 575 38.87 9.82 8.94
C ASP A 575 37.55 9.23 8.39
N LEU A 576 36.68 8.67 9.24
CA LEU A 576 35.36 8.17 8.86
C LEU A 576 34.39 9.29 8.47
N ASN A 577 34.41 10.43 9.15
CA ASN A 577 33.56 11.58 8.82
C ASN A 577 33.97 12.22 7.49
N GLU A 578 35.27 12.32 7.21
CA GLU A 578 35.78 12.77 5.92
C GLU A 578 35.39 11.80 4.79
N LEU A 579 35.50 10.49 5.04
CA LEU A 579 35.03 9.47 4.11
C LEU A 579 33.51 9.55 3.88
N LEU A 580 32.71 9.76 4.93
CA LEU A 580 31.25 9.97 4.82
C LEU A 580 30.92 11.21 3.99
N GLU A 581 31.65 12.31 4.17
CA GLU A 581 31.46 13.52 3.37
C GLU A 581 31.80 13.27 1.90
N ASN A 582 32.88 12.53 1.63
CA ASN A 582 33.26 12.12 0.28
C ASN A 582 32.22 11.20 -0.37
N ILE A 583 31.70 10.20 0.36
CA ILE A 583 30.63 9.31 -0.13
C ILE A 583 29.36 10.12 -0.44
N ARG A 584 28.99 11.08 0.40
CA ARG A 584 27.83 11.96 0.14
C ARG A 584 28.02 12.83 -1.09
N LYS A 585 29.22 13.43 -1.27
CA LYS A 585 29.56 14.21 -2.47
C LYS A 585 29.53 13.33 -3.72
N GLU A 586 30.08 12.13 -3.64
CA GLU A 586 30.09 11.17 -4.76
C GLU A 586 28.67 10.66 -5.08
N LYS A 587 27.83 10.41 -4.06
CA LYS A 587 26.41 10.07 -4.23
C LYS A 587 25.68 11.17 -5.00
N GLU A 588 25.80 12.42 -4.60
CA GLU A 588 25.14 13.55 -5.28
C GLU A 588 25.67 13.74 -6.72
N LYS A 589 26.99 13.59 -6.91
CA LYS A 589 27.61 13.67 -8.23
C LYS A 589 27.12 12.54 -9.15
N GLN A 590 27.17 11.29 -8.71
CA GLN A 590 26.67 10.15 -9.50
C GLN A 590 25.17 10.25 -9.74
N ARG A 591 24.40 10.76 -8.78
CA ARG A 591 22.97 11.03 -8.98
C ARG A 591 22.74 12.00 -10.13
N ALA A 592 23.47 13.12 -10.14
CA ALA A 592 23.36 14.11 -11.21
C ALA A 592 23.79 13.54 -12.57
N GLU A 593 24.90 12.80 -12.62
CA GLU A 593 25.40 12.15 -13.84
C GLU A 593 24.40 11.11 -14.37
N MET A 594 23.84 10.27 -13.49
CA MET A 594 22.83 9.27 -13.86
C MET A 594 21.51 9.92 -14.27
N GLN A 595 21.10 11.02 -13.64
CA GLN A 595 19.90 11.78 -14.04
C GLN A 595 20.07 12.40 -15.42
N LEU A 596 21.25 12.94 -15.74
CA LEU A 596 21.56 13.46 -17.08
C LEU A 596 21.56 12.34 -18.12
N ALA A 597 22.26 11.23 -17.85
CA ALA A 597 22.32 10.09 -18.76
C ALA A 597 20.92 9.43 -18.94
N ALA A 598 20.13 9.35 -17.87
CA ALA A 598 18.75 8.87 -17.95
C ALA A 598 17.87 9.84 -18.74
N ALA A 599 18.02 11.16 -18.59
CA ALA A 599 17.26 12.14 -19.36
C ALA A 599 17.55 12.03 -20.86
N GLU A 600 18.82 11.80 -21.25
CA GLU A 600 19.20 11.56 -22.64
C GLU A 600 18.59 10.26 -23.19
N LYS A 601 18.69 9.15 -22.45
CA LYS A 601 18.11 7.85 -22.86
C LYS A 601 16.58 7.87 -22.91
N ILE A 602 15.92 8.44 -21.89
CA ILE A 602 14.47 8.63 -21.89
C ILE A 602 14.07 9.43 -23.12
N LYS A 603 14.80 10.51 -23.45
CA LYS A 603 14.50 11.30 -24.64
C LYS A 603 14.64 10.44 -25.91
N GLU A 604 15.71 9.67 -26.06
CA GLU A 604 15.91 8.77 -27.20
C GLU A 604 14.77 7.74 -27.35
N GLU A 605 14.41 7.07 -26.25
CA GLU A 605 13.38 6.02 -26.23
C GLU A 605 11.94 6.59 -26.36
N THR A 606 11.70 7.84 -25.96
CA THR A 606 10.37 8.48 -26.04
C THR A 606 10.19 9.33 -27.29
N GLU A 607 11.26 9.73 -27.99
CA GLU A 607 11.17 10.52 -29.22
C GLU A 607 10.41 9.76 -30.32
N VAL A 608 10.58 8.43 -30.39
CA VAL A 608 9.83 7.57 -31.32
C VAL A 608 8.33 7.54 -31.02
N LEU A 609 7.91 7.86 -29.78
CA LEU A 609 6.51 7.88 -29.35
C LEU A 609 5.84 9.25 -29.57
N ARG A 610 6.63 10.33 -29.66
CA ARG A 610 6.16 11.70 -29.77
C ARG A 610 5.16 11.96 -30.91
N PRO A 611 5.33 11.39 -32.12
CA PRO A 611 4.39 11.60 -33.23
C PRO A 611 2.97 11.08 -32.98
N PHE A 612 2.78 10.20 -31.98
CA PHE A 612 1.48 9.61 -31.65
C PHE A 612 0.75 10.37 -30.54
N LEU A 613 1.45 11.24 -29.80
CA LEU A 613 0.89 12.02 -28.69
C LEU A 613 0.38 13.40 -29.12
N GLN A 614 0.83 13.88 -30.28
CA GLN A 614 0.28 15.06 -30.97
C GLN A 614 -1.09 14.71 -31.55
#